data_AF-M7XBI9-F1
#
_entry.id   AF-M7XBI9-F1
#
_cell.length_a   1.000
_cell.length_b   1.000
_cell.length_c   1.000
_cell.angle_alpha   90.00
_cell.angle_beta   90.00
_cell.angle_gamma   90.00
#
_symmetry.space_group_name_H-M   'P 1'
#
loop_
_entity.id
_entity.type
_entity.pdbx_description
1 polymer ?
#
loop_
_entity_poly.entity_id
_entity_poly.type
_entity_poly.pdbx_seq_one_letter_code
_entity_poly.pdbx_strand_id
1 'polypeptide(L)'
;MEINDYKEINALNKLLGKVKFQSDLDFYEFREFAASPIIAEIYKRLNEEFWNESVKLGYLRLEQRQNYKFEFDSAIGRTLRMRVDELTTQEKETLIKYDNIEFYVRTLISPLEVEEIELAKLVNYANERIKTST
;
A
#
# COMPACT_ATOMS: atom_id res chain seq x y z
N MET A 1 -6.75 19.60 -0.45
CA MET A 1 -7.29 19.00 0.78
C MET A 1 -6.71 19.84 1.90
N GLU A 2 -7.50 20.75 2.46
CA GLU A 2 -7.03 21.61 3.56
C GLU A 2 -7.32 20.88 4.87
N ILE A 3 -6.38 20.02 5.26
CA ILE A 3 -6.29 19.48 6.62
C ILE A 3 -5.00 20.07 7.16
N ASN A 4 -5.13 21.09 8.02
CA ASN A 4 -3.98 21.90 8.45
C ASN A 4 -3.54 21.57 9.88
N ASP A 5 -4.32 20.79 10.64
CA ASP A 5 -3.93 20.32 11.96
C ASP A 5 -3.10 19.04 11.86
N TYR A 6 -1.90 19.08 12.44
CA TYR A 6 -1.01 17.92 12.53
C TYR A 6 -1.70 16.69 13.13
N LYS A 7 -2.59 16.88 14.12
CA LYS A 7 -3.28 15.76 14.76
C LYS A 7 -4.22 15.05 13.79
N GLU A 8 -4.94 15.81 12.97
CA GLU A 8 -5.83 15.27 11.94
C GLU A 8 -5.03 14.55 10.86
N ILE A 9 -3.93 15.16 10.38
CA ILE A 9 -3.01 14.54 9.41
C ILE A 9 -2.48 13.20 9.94
N ASN A 10 -1.98 13.19 11.18
CA ASN A 10 -1.43 12.00 11.82
C ASN A 10 -2.50 10.91 12.02
N ALA A 11 -3.70 11.30 12.47
CA ALA A 11 -4.81 10.36 12.67
C ALA A 11 -5.21 9.68 11.36
N LEU A 12 -5.37 10.46 10.28
CA LEU A 12 -5.71 9.93 8.96
C LEU A 12 -4.57 9.09 8.37
N ASN A 13 -3.32 9.51 8.52
CA ASN A 13 -2.15 8.78 8.03
C ASN A 13 -2.05 7.40 8.70
N LYS A 14 -2.33 7.34 10.01
CA LYS A 14 -2.41 6.08 10.75
C LYS A 14 -3.60 5.24 10.30
N LEU A 15 -4.78 5.84 10.11
CA LEU A 15 -5.98 5.12 9.69
C LEU A 15 -5.78 4.45 8.33
N LEU A 16 -5.30 5.19 7.32
CA LEU A 16 -5.02 4.63 6.00
C LEU A 16 -3.92 3.56 6.04
N GLY A 17 -2.88 3.77 6.87
CA GLY A 17 -1.84 2.76 7.09
C GLY A 17 -2.39 1.47 7.68
N LYS A 18 -3.31 1.56 8.64
CA LYS A 18 -4.01 0.41 9.19
C LYS A 18 -4.79 -0.33 8.10
N VAL A 19 -5.64 0.40 7.37
CA VAL A 19 -6.48 -0.18 6.31
C VAL A 19 -5.66 -0.91 5.25
N LYS A 20 -4.48 -0.38 4.87
CA LYS A 20 -3.63 -1.01 3.85
C LYS A 20 -2.75 -2.14 4.36
N PHE A 21 -2.14 -1.99 5.54
CA PHE A 21 -1.00 -2.81 5.94
C PHE A 21 -1.23 -3.68 7.18
N GLN A 22 -2.37 -3.56 7.85
CA GLN A 22 -2.72 -4.48 8.93
C GLN A 22 -3.43 -5.73 8.40
N SER A 23 -3.08 -6.89 8.94
CA SER A 23 -3.62 -8.20 8.57
C SER A 23 -4.76 -8.69 9.48
N ASP A 24 -5.11 -7.93 10.52
CA ASP A 24 -6.17 -8.25 11.48
C ASP A 24 -7.49 -7.51 11.21
N LEU A 25 -7.53 -6.64 10.20
CA LEU A 25 -8.76 -6.04 9.72
C LEU A 25 -9.49 -7.01 8.79
N ASP A 26 -10.82 -6.99 8.81
CA ASP A 26 -11.61 -7.81 7.89
C ASP A 26 -11.26 -7.43 6.44
N PHE A 27 -10.53 -8.32 5.79
CA PHE A 27 -10.05 -8.09 4.45
C PHE A 27 -11.18 -7.93 3.46
N TYR A 28 -12.36 -8.53 3.70
CA TYR A 28 -13.48 -8.45 2.77
C TYR A 28 -14.02 -7.02 2.67
N GLU A 29 -14.23 -6.35 3.81
CA GLU A 29 -14.81 -4.99 3.87
C GLU A 29 -13.84 -3.91 3.35
N PHE A 30 -12.54 -4.12 3.50
CA PHE A 30 -11.52 -3.11 3.16
C PHE A 30 -10.73 -3.41 1.88
N ARG A 31 -11.01 -4.51 1.19
CA ARG A 31 -10.31 -4.94 -0.04
C ARG A 31 -10.32 -3.86 -1.12
N GLU A 32 -11.52 -3.39 -1.47
CA GLU A 32 -11.72 -2.40 -2.52
C GLU A 32 -11.00 -1.10 -2.17
N PHE A 33 -10.99 -0.76 -0.88
CA PHE A 33 -10.35 0.44 -0.37
C PHE A 33 -8.82 0.33 -0.42
N ALA A 34 -8.25 -0.79 0.03
CA ALA A 34 -6.80 -0.99 0.08
C ALA A 34 -6.17 -1.06 -1.33
N ALA A 35 -6.89 -1.60 -2.30
CA ALA A 35 -6.46 -1.69 -3.70
C ALA A 35 -6.94 -0.52 -4.58
N SER A 36 -7.66 0.46 -4.04
CA SER A 36 -8.15 1.59 -4.81
C SER A 36 -7.01 2.55 -5.21
N PRO A 37 -6.86 2.86 -6.51
CA PRO A 37 -5.87 3.83 -6.98
C PRO A 37 -6.05 5.23 -6.38
N ILE A 38 -7.31 5.66 -6.23
CA ILE A 38 -7.64 6.98 -5.65
C ILE A 38 -7.22 7.03 -4.18
N ILE A 39 -7.49 5.95 -3.43
CA ILE A 39 -7.07 5.87 -2.02
C ILE A 39 -5.54 5.83 -1.91
N ALA A 40 -4.86 5.09 -2.80
CA ALA A 40 -3.40 5.05 -2.82
C ALA A 40 -2.78 6.43 -3.10
N GLU A 41 -3.37 7.22 -3.99
CA GLU A 41 -2.94 8.59 -4.29
C GLU A 41 -3.19 9.53 -3.10
N ILE A 42 -4.39 9.47 -2.51
CA ILE A 42 -4.74 10.25 -1.31
C ILE A 42 -3.77 9.92 -0.18
N TYR A 43 -3.50 8.64 0.04
CA TYR A 43 -2.63 8.20 1.11
C TYR A 43 -1.18 8.65 0.88
N LYS A 44 -0.70 8.60 -0.37
CA LYS A 44 0.63 9.13 -0.72
C LYS A 44 0.78 10.61 -0.36
N ARG A 45 -0.17 11.44 -0.80
CA ARG A 45 -0.16 12.88 -0.50
C ARG A 45 -0.25 13.16 1.00
N LEU A 46 -1.12 12.43 1.70
CA LEU A 46 -1.26 12.56 3.14
C LEU A 46 0.00 12.12 3.90
N ASN A 47 0.66 11.06 3.44
CA ASN A 47 1.90 10.56 4.02
C ASN A 47 3.04 11.57 3.83
N GLU A 48 3.15 12.18 2.65
CA GLU A 48 4.08 13.26 2.37
C GLU A 48 3.86 14.45 3.29
N GLU A 49 2.60 14.90 3.45
CA GLU A 49 2.25 15.99 4.35
C GLU A 49 2.56 15.66 5.83
N PHE A 50 2.25 14.43 6.25
CA PHE A 50 2.58 13.92 7.58
C PHE A 50 4.09 13.99 7.85
N TRP A 51 4.93 13.56 6.91
CA TRP A 51 6.38 13.61 7.05
C TRP A 51 6.89 15.05 7.12
N ASN A 52 6.41 15.92 6.22
CA ASN A 52 6.80 17.32 6.17
C ASN A 52 6.49 18.04 7.49
N GLU A 53 5.26 17.92 7.99
CA GLU A 53 4.87 18.55 9.24
C GLU A 53 5.52 17.90 10.47
N SER A 54 5.71 16.57 10.48
CA SER A 54 6.42 15.89 11.57
C SER A 54 7.88 16.34 11.70
N VAL A 55 8.57 16.54 10.58
CA VAL A 55 9.96 17.03 10.55
C VAL A 55 10.02 18.49 10.99
N LYS A 56 9.13 19.34 10.46
CA LYS A 56 9.02 20.75 10.82
C LYS A 56 8.77 20.97 12.31
N LEU A 57 7.93 20.13 12.93
CA LEU A 57 7.64 20.17 14.37
C LEU A 57 8.70 19.48 15.23
N GLY A 58 9.71 18.84 14.62
CA GLY A 58 10.79 18.15 15.33
C GLY A 58 10.42 16.79 15.92
N TYR A 59 9.28 16.22 15.54
CA TYR A 59 8.88 14.88 15.99
C TYR A 59 9.65 13.76 15.29
N LEU A 60 10.06 13.99 14.04
CA LEU A 60 10.80 13.03 13.21
C LEU A 60 11.99 13.69 12.53
N ARG A 61 12.98 12.89 12.14
CA ARG A 61 14.09 13.28 11.25
C ARG A 61 13.86 12.69 9.87
N LEU A 62 14.25 13.41 8.81
CA LEU A 62 14.10 12.95 7.42
C LEU A 62 14.75 11.59 7.16
N GLU A 63 15.89 11.32 7.80
CA GLU A 63 16.61 10.04 7.72
C GLU A 63 15.72 8.85 8.15
N GLN A 64 14.79 9.07 9.08
CA GLN A 64 13.89 8.02 9.57
C GLN A 64 12.88 7.57 8.50
N ARG A 65 12.65 8.36 7.45
CA ARG A 65 11.77 7.99 6.33
C ARG A 65 12.28 6.75 5.60
N GLN A 66 13.60 6.57 5.51
CA GLN A 66 14.22 5.42 4.86
C GLN A 66 13.93 4.09 5.59
N ASN A 67 13.53 4.15 6.86
CA ASN A 67 13.13 2.96 7.61
C ASN A 67 11.73 2.45 7.23
N TYR A 68 10.97 3.21 6.43
CA TYR A 68 9.63 2.88 5.98
C TYR A 68 9.61 2.44 4.51
N LYS A 69 10.58 1.60 4.15
CA LYS A 69 10.64 0.94 2.85
C LYS A 69 9.87 -0.37 2.86
N PHE A 70 9.31 -0.72 1.71
CA PHE A 70 8.75 -2.03 1.48
C PHE A 70 9.86 -3.07 1.32
N GLU A 71 9.70 -4.18 2.03
CA GLU A 71 10.47 -5.41 1.84
C GLU A 71 9.49 -6.57 1.70
N PHE A 72 9.73 -7.45 0.72
CA PHE A 72 8.86 -8.57 0.41
C PHE A 72 8.69 -9.51 1.60
N ASP A 73 9.75 -9.81 2.35
CA ASP A 73 9.67 -10.75 3.48
C ASP A 73 9.26 -10.11 4.82
N SER A 74 8.97 -8.80 4.83
CA SER A 74 8.50 -8.10 6.02
C SER A 74 7.07 -8.47 6.42
N ALA A 75 6.63 -7.99 7.59
CA ALA A 75 5.24 -8.10 8.02
C ALA A 75 4.25 -7.43 7.03
N ILE A 76 4.64 -6.28 6.45
CA ILE A 76 3.85 -5.60 5.42
C ILE A 76 3.84 -6.45 4.15
N GLY A 77 4.98 -6.99 3.73
CA GLY A 77 5.08 -7.87 2.57
C GLY A 77 4.19 -9.11 2.66
N ARG A 78 4.13 -9.75 3.84
CA ARG A 78 3.16 -10.83 4.12
C ARG A 78 1.72 -10.37 3.93
N THR A 79 1.37 -9.19 4.45
CA THR A 79 0.01 -8.63 4.32
C THR A 79 -0.35 -8.37 2.86
N LEU A 80 0.57 -7.81 2.06
CA LEU A 80 0.32 -7.56 0.65
C LEU A 80 0.18 -8.85 -0.16
N ARG A 81 0.94 -9.90 0.17
CA ARG A 81 0.75 -11.23 -0.44
C ARG A 81 -0.63 -11.81 -0.13
N MET A 82 -1.09 -11.72 1.12
CA MET A 82 -2.44 -12.17 1.49
C MET A 82 -3.51 -11.47 0.64
N ARG A 83 -3.37 -10.15 0.41
CA ARG A 83 -4.31 -9.41 -0.45
C ARG A 83 -4.35 -9.91 -1.89
N VAL A 84 -3.21 -10.30 -2.44
CA VAL A 84 -3.12 -10.92 -3.76
C VAL A 84 -3.81 -12.29 -3.77
N ASP A 85 -3.58 -13.09 -2.73
CA ASP A 85 -4.16 -14.44 -2.60
C ASP A 85 -5.69 -14.41 -2.50
N GLU A 86 -6.24 -13.36 -1.89
CA GLU A 86 -7.68 -13.20 -1.64
C GLU A 86 -8.45 -12.59 -2.81
N LEU A 87 -7.78 -12.23 -3.91
CA LEU A 87 -8.44 -11.77 -5.13
C LEU A 87 -9.46 -12.81 -5.61
N THR A 88 -10.68 -12.33 -5.87
CA THR A 88 -11.74 -13.12 -6.49
C THR A 88 -11.37 -13.50 -7.93
N THR A 89 -12.04 -14.51 -8.47
CA THR A 89 -11.87 -14.92 -9.87
C THR A 89 -12.10 -13.75 -10.83
N GLN A 90 -13.16 -12.95 -10.61
CA GLN A 90 -13.47 -11.80 -11.45
C GLN A 90 -12.39 -10.71 -11.39
N GLU A 91 -11.82 -10.43 -10.21
CA GLU A 91 -10.71 -9.47 -10.08
C GLU A 91 -9.46 -9.98 -10.83
N LYS A 92 -9.13 -11.27 -10.69
CA LYS A 92 -8.01 -11.90 -11.40
C LYS A 92 -8.18 -11.80 -12.92
N GLU A 93 -9.35 -12.18 -13.43
CA GLU A 93 -9.69 -12.07 -14.86
C GLU A 93 -9.58 -10.62 -15.36
N THR A 94 -10.04 -9.66 -14.56
CA THR A 94 -9.94 -8.24 -14.89
C THR A 94 -8.48 -7.81 -14.99
N LEU A 95 -7.65 -8.16 -14.00
CA LEU A 95 -6.22 -7.80 -14.01
C LEU A 95 -5.47 -8.42 -15.20
N ILE A 96 -5.81 -9.66 -15.58
CA ILE A 96 -5.23 -10.32 -16.76
C ILE A 96 -5.69 -9.61 -18.04
N LYS A 97 -6.99 -9.36 -18.19
CA LYS A 97 -7.57 -8.76 -19.40
C LYS A 97 -6.98 -7.39 -19.73
N TYR A 98 -6.66 -6.60 -18.71
CA TYR A 98 -6.11 -5.25 -18.86
C TYR A 98 -4.60 -5.16 -18.66
N ASP A 99 -3.90 -6.29 -18.51
CA ASP A 99 -2.45 -6.37 -18.22
C ASP A 99 -2.01 -5.43 -17.07
N ASN A 100 -2.83 -5.40 -16.01
CA ASN A 100 -2.77 -4.34 -14.99
C ASN A 100 -2.13 -4.81 -13.67
N ILE A 101 -1.42 -5.94 -13.67
CA ILE A 101 -0.90 -6.59 -12.46
C ILE A 101 0.17 -5.73 -11.77
N GLU A 102 1.13 -5.19 -12.52
CA GLU A 102 2.18 -4.37 -11.92
C GLU A 102 1.61 -3.10 -11.30
N PHE A 103 0.70 -2.42 -11.99
CA PHE A 103 0.03 -1.23 -11.48
C PHE A 103 -0.79 -1.52 -10.22
N TYR A 104 -1.50 -2.65 -10.18
CA TYR A 104 -2.18 -3.11 -8.97
C TYR A 104 -1.21 -3.29 -7.81
N VAL A 105 -0.06 -3.94 -8.04
CA VAL A 105 0.98 -4.14 -7.01
C VAL A 105 1.54 -2.80 -6.52
N ARG A 106 1.88 -1.87 -7.44
CA ARG A 106 2.33 -0.52 -7.06
C ARG A 106 1.26 0.23 -6.25
N THR A 107 -0.01 0.05 -6.60
CA THR A 107 -1.14 0.61 -5.86
C THR A 107 -1.23 0.05 -4.44
N LEU A 108 -1.01 -1.25 -4.26
CA LEU A 108 -0.99 -1.89 -2.93
C LEU A 108 0.17 -1.39 -2.06
N ILE A 109 1.37 -1.23 -2.64
CA ILE A 109 2.58 -0.81 -1.90
C ILE A 109 2.49 0.66 -1.46
N SER A 110 1.82 1.52 -2.22
CA SER A 110 1.70 2.95 -1.90
C SER A 110 1.22 3.17 -0.45
N PRO A 111 1.89 4.02 0.35
CA PRO A 111 2.82 5.08 -0.07
C PRO A 111 4.28 4.73 0.20
N LEU A 112 4.58 3.46 0.48
CA LEU A 112 5.92 3.04 0.88
C LEU A 112 6.91 3.25 -0.27
N GLU A 113 8.10 3.69 0.10
CA GLU A 113 9.23 3.63 -0.82
C GLU A 113 9.58 2.16 -1.07
N VAL A 114 9.98 1.83 -2.30
CA VAL A 114 10.27 0.45 -2.67
C VAL A 114 11.45 0.42 -3.64
N GLU A 115 12.35 -0.51 -3.42
CA GLU A 115 13.43 -0.81 -4.35
C GLU A 115 12.91 -1.71 -5.47
N GLU A 116 13.35 -1.48 -6.71
CA GLU A 116 12.83 -2.21 -7.87
C GLU A 116 12.98 -3.74 -7.73
N ILE A 117 14.01 -4.21 -7.02
CA ILE A 117 14.17 -5.65 -6.73
C ILE A 117 13.07 -6.19 -5.80
N GLU A 118 12.67 -5.43 -4.79
CA GLU A 118 11.60 -5.82 -3.86
C GLU A 118 10.23 -5.74 -4.55
N LEU A 119 10.02 -4.71 -5.38
CA LEU A 119 8.83 -4.62 -6.21
C LEU A 119 8.72 -5.83 -7.16
N ALA A 120 9.81 -6.17 -7.85
CA ALA A 120 9.83 -7.29 -8.79
C ALA A 120 9.44 -8.61 -8.12
N LYS A 121 9.87 -8.85 -6.87
CA LYS A 121 9.44 -10.02 -6.09
C LYS A 121 7.92 -10.08 -5.94
N LEU A 122 7.28 -8.97 -5.55
CA LEU A 122 5.83 -8.93 -5.38
C LEU A 122 5.06 -9.01 -6.71
N VAL A 123 5.57 -8.38 -7.76
CA VAL A 123 5.00 -8.47 -9.11
C VAL A 123 5.06 -9.91 -9.64
N ASN A 124 6.19 -10.59 -9.47
CA ASN A 124 6.34 -11.98 -9.89
C ASN A 124 5.40 -12.90 -9.11
N TYR A 125 5.35 -12.74 -7.79
CA TYR A 125 4.40 -13.45 -6.94
C TYR A 125 2.95 -13.22 -7.39
N ALA A 126 2.56 -11.97 -7.64
CA ALA A 126 1.21 -11.67 -8.13
C ALA A 126 0.92 -12.30 -9.49
N ASN A 127 1.88 -12.26 -10.42
CA ASN A 127 1.74 -12.91 -11.72
C ASN A 127 1.50 -14.42 -11.58
N GLU A 128 2.28 -15.12 -10.77
CA GLU A 128 2.11 -16.56 -10.52
C GLU A 128 0.73 -16.84 -9.92
N ARG A 129 0.34 -16.12 -8.87
CA ARG A 129 -0.93 -16.38 -8.17
C ARG A 129 -2.15 -16.04 -9.01
N ILE A 130 -2.10 -14.98 -9.81
CA ILE A 130 -3.20 -14.53 -10.66
C ILE A 130 -3.32 -15.42 -11.91
N LYS A 131 -2.22 -15.70 -12.61
CA LYS A 131 -2.24 -16.42 -13.90
C LYS A 131 -2.39 -17.94 -13.75
N THR A 132 -1.86 -18.54 -12.68
CA THR A 132 -1.97 -19.99 -12.44
C THR A 132 -3.32 -20.42 -11.84
N SER A 133 -4.20 -19.46 -11.52
CA SER A 133 -5.57 -19.74 -11.02
C SER A 133 -6.62 -19.92 -12.12
N THR A 134 -6.21 -19.92 -13.40
CA THR A 134 -7.08 -20.08 -14.59
C THR A 134 -6.82 -21.42 -15.25
#